data_AF-A0A2T0WGH9-F1
#
_entry.id   AF-A0A2T0WGH9-F1
#
_cell.length_a   1.000
_cell.length_b   1.000
_cell.length_c   1.000
_cell.angle_alpha   90.00
_cell.angle_beta   90.00
_cell.angle_gamma   90.00
#
_symmetry.space_group_name_H-M   'P 1'
#
loop_
_entity.id
_entity.type
_entity.pdbx_description
1 polymer ?
#
loop_
_entity_poly.entity_id
_entity_poly.type
_entity_poly.pdbx_seq_one_letter_code
_entity_poly.pdbx_strand_id
1 'polypeptide(L)'
;MELNRIFLNLRVSQLAGEAAHAAARAGFLRWSLSLPDDSDVRSEARLAIAWIESQIGSTPASRAFEGYLQQAATPITMTPRRRARSRHRARLH
;
A
#
# COMPACT_ATOMS: atom_id res chain seq x y z
N MET A 1 1.63 -3.25 18.16
CA MET A 1 1.49 -1.93 18.84
C MET A 1 1.76 -0.73 17.92
N GLU A 2 2.72 -0.82 16.98
CA GLU A 2 3.10 0.32 16.11
C GLU A 2 1.97 0.84 15.21
N LEU A 3 1.13 -0.04 14.64
CA LEU A 3 0.00 0.36 13.78
C LEU A 3 -0.91 1.41 14.44
N ASN A 4 -1.35 1.14 15.68
CA ASN A 4 -2.25 2.04 16.41
C ASN A 4 -1.62 3.42 16.61
N ARG A 5 -0.34 3.46 17.01
CA ARG A 5 0.39 4.72 17.25
C ARG A 5 0.53 5.53 15.96
N ILE A 6 0.90 4.89 14.86
CA ILE A 6 1.04 5.53 13.55
C ILE A 6 -0.31 6.09 13.11
N PHE A 7 -1.37 5.27 13.14
CA PHE A 7 -2.70 5.68 12.69
C PHE A 7 -3.27 6.84 13.51
N LEU A 8 -3.17 6.78 14.84
CA LEU A 8 -3.67 7.86 15.71
C LEU A 8 -2.95 9.19 15.45
N ASN A 9 -1.62 9.16 15.26
CA ASN A 9 -0.86 10.36 14.91
C ASN A 9 -1.31 10.95 13.57
N LEU A 10 -1.52 10.12 12.56
CA LEU A 10 -2.01 10.59 11.25
C LEU A 10 -3.45 11.13 11.34
N ARG A 11 -4.30 10.49 12.16
CA ARG A 11 -5.71 10.88 12.36
C ARG A 11 -5.87 12.23 13.07
N VAL A 12 -4.97 12.60 13.97
CA VAL A 12 -5.01 13.92 14.63
C VAL A 12 -4.22 15.00 13.87
N SER A 13 -3.44 14.61 12.85
CA SER A 13 -2.67 15.56 12.06
C SER A 13 -3.56 16.40 11.15
N GLN A 14 -3.24 17.70 11.04
CA GLN A 14 -3.88 18.62 10.09
C GLN A 14 -3.13 18.71 8.76
N LEU A 15 -2.27 17.73 8.47
CA LEU A 15 -1.49 17.70 7.23
C LEU A 15 -2.41 17.46 6.03
N ALA A 16 -2.12 18.13 4.92
CA ALA A 16 -2.82 17.99 3.65
C ALA A 16 -1.83 17.93 2.47
N GLY A 17 -2.33 17.49 1.31
CA GLY A 17 -1.53 17.39 0.09
C GLY A 17 -0.27 16.52 0.25
N GLU A 18 0.84 16.96 -0.33
CA GLU A 18 2.12 16.24 -0.31
C GLU A 18 2.62 15.92 1.11
N ALA A 19 2.42 16.83 2.07
CA ALA A 19 2.84 16.60 3.45
C ALA A 19 2.07 15.44 4.11
N ALA A 20 0.78 15.30 3.79
CA ALA A 20 -0.04 14.18 4.25
C ALA A 20 0.45 12.85 3.64
N HIS A 21 0.76 12.85 2.34
CA HIS A 21 1.31 11.67 1.66
C HIS A 21 2.69 11.28 2.19
N ALA A 22 3.58 12.24 2.44
CA ALA A 22 4.90 11.99 3.01
C ALA A 22 4.80 11.36 4.42
N ALA A 23 3.94 11.91 5.29
CA ALA A 23 3.72 11.37 6.63
C ALA A 23 3.10 9.97 6.58
N ALA A 24 2.10 9.75 5.71
CA ALA A 24 1.49 8.44 5.48
C ALA A 24 2.52 7.41 4.99
N ARG A 25 3.37 7.77 4.03
CA ARG A 25 4.42 6.90 3.51
C ARG A 25 5.44 6.52 4.57
N ALA A 26 5.88 7.50 5.37
CA ALA A 26 6.80 7.25 6.48
C ALA A 26 6.17 6.31 7.53
N GLY A 27 4.88 6.52 7.83
CA GLY A 27 4.11 5.61 8.68
C GLY A 27 4.04 4.20 8.12
N PHE A 28 3.77 4.05 6.82
CA PHE A 28 3.74 2.74 6.14
C PHE A 28 5.07 2.01 6.24
N LEU A 29 6.18 2.69 5.92
CA LEU A 29 7.52 2.08 6.01
C LEU A 29 7.86 1.68 7.45
N ARG A 30 7.51 2.51 8.43
CA ARG A 30 7.72 2.19 9.84
C ARG A 30 6.92 0.97 10.27
N TRP A 31 5.66 0.88 9.86
CA TRP A 31 4.83 -0.29 10.12
C TRP A 31 5.41 -1.54 9.45
N SER A 32 5.76 -1.48 8.16
CA SER A 32 6.27 -2.64 7.43
C SER A 32 7.59 -3.16 7.99
N LEU A 33 8.48 -2.26 8.43
CA LEU A 33 9.75 -2.62 9.06
C LEU A 33 9.61 -3.09 10.52
N SER A 34 8.43 -2.90 11.12
CA SER A 34 8.14 -3.39 12.48
C SER A 34 7.56 -4.81 12.51
N LEU A 35 7.21 -5.36 11.34
CA LEU A 35 6.71 -6.72 11.23
C LEU A 35 7.87 -7.72 11.44
N PRO A 36 7.61 -8.88 12.06
CA PRO A 36 8.56 -10.00 12.07
C PRO A 36 9.01 -10.40 10.66
N ASP A 37 10.24 -10.91 10.53
CA ASP A 37 10.83 -11.26 9.23
C ASP A 37 10.02 -12.32 8.44
N ASP A 38 9.34 -13.24 9.15
CA ASP A 38 8.52 -14.29 8.55
C ASP A 38 7.06 -13.87 8.31
N SER A 39 6.70 -12.61 8.55
CA SER A 39 5.34 -12.13 8.36
C SER A 39 4.95 -12.04 6.89
N ASP A 40 3.78 -12.58 6.55
CA ASP A 40 3.13 -12.29 5.27
C ASP A 40 2.58 -10.87 5.28
N VAL A 41 3.37 -9.94 4.75
CA VAL A 41 3.04 -8.51 4.64
C VAL A 41 1.65 -8.26 4.03
N ARG A 42 1.20 -9.12 3.10
CA ARG A 42 -0.12 -8.97 2.49
C ARG A 42 -1.24 -9.24 3.48
N SER A 43 -1.11 -10.34 4.23
CA SER A 43 -2.08 -10.72 5.26
C SER A 43 -2.10 -9.71 6.40
N GLU A 44 -0.93 -9.25 6.84
CA GLU A 44 -0.79 -8.18 7.83
C GLU A 44 -1.42 -6.86 7.36
N ALA A 45 -1.25 -6.49 6.09
CA ALA A 45 -1.88 -5.29 5.53
C ALA A 45 -3.41 -5.38 5.56
N ARG A 46 -3.98 -6.56 5.28
CA ARG A 46 -5.44 -6.78 5.34
C ARG A 46 -5.98 -6.66 6.76
N LEU A 47 -5.27 -7.23 7.74
CA LEU A 47 -5.61 -7.09 9.15
C LEU A 47 -5.55 -5.63 9.60
N ALA A 48 -4.53 -4.89 9.14
CA ALA A 48 -4.38 -3.48 9.42
C ALA A 48 -5.53 -2.64 8.82
N ILE A 49 -5.94 -2.93 7.58
CA ILE A 49 -7.09 -2.26 6.93
C ILE A 49 -8.38 -2.53 7.72
N ALA A 50 -8.68 -3.79 8.04
CA ALA A 50 -9.89 -4.14 8.80
C ALA A 50 -9.93 -3.44 10.17
N TRP A 51 -8.77 -3.31 10.83
CA TRP A 51 -8.66 -2.55 12.06
C TRP A 51 -8.92 -1.06 11.85
N ILE A 52 -8.37 -0.44 10.80
CA ILE A 52 -8.58 0.98 10.47
C ILE A 52 -10.04 1.27 10.12
N GLU A 53 -10.68 0.41 9.33
CA GLU A 53 -12.09 0.55 8.93
C GLU A 53 -13.04 0.52 10.14
N SER A 54 -12.64 -0.15 11.23
CA SER A 54 -13.39 -0.14 12.49
C SER A 54 -13.27 1.18 13.28
N GLN A 55 -12.36 2.07 12.88
CA GLN A 55 -12.12 3.34 13.57
C GLN A 55 -12.97 4.48 12.97
N ILE A 56 -13.53 5.31 13.85
CA ILE A 56 -14.28 6.51 13.43
C ILE A 56 -13.30 7.65 13.11
N GLY A 57 -13.60 8.38 12.03
CA GLY A 57 -12.90 9.60 11.62
C GLY A 57 -11.70 9.33 10.72
N SER A 58 -11.61 10.10 9.63
CA SER A 58 -10.51 10.02 8.68
C SER A 58 -10.01 11.42 8.32
N THR A 59 -8.69 11.58 8.24
CA THR A 59 -8.01 12.76 7.72
C THR A 59 -7.35 12.44 6.38
N PRO A 60 -6.91 13.44 5.59
CA PRO A 60 -6.16 13.19 4.36
C PRO A 60 -4.95 12.26 4.59
N ALA A 61 -4.22 12.44 5.69
CA ALA A 61 -3.05 11.64 6.01
C ALA A 61 -3.41 10.19 6.40
N SER A 62 -4.50 9.99 7.17
CA SER A 62 -4.93 8.63 7.53
C SER A 62 -5.47 7.86 6.32
N ARG A 63 -6.17 8.53 5.40
CA ARG A 63 -6.63 7.95 4.13
C ARG A 63 -5.47 7.61 3.19
N ALA A 64 -4.46 8.47 3.12
CA ALA A 64 -3.27 8.18 2.32
C ALA A 64 -2.52 6.93 2.86
N PHE A 65 -2.46 6.77 4.19
CA PHE A 65 -1.86 5.59 4.82
C PHE A 65 -2.64 4.30 4.52
N GLU A 66 -3.97 4.34 4.62
CA GLU A 66 -4.84 3.25 4.21
C GLU A 66 -4.61 2.87 2.74
N GLY A 67 -4.45 3.86 1.85
CA GLY A 67 -4.13 3.61 0.44
C GLY A 67 -2.82 2.84 0.23
N TYR A 68 -1.77 3.11 1.01
CA TYR A 68 -0.54 2.33 0.96
C TYR A 68 -0.73 0.89 1.45
N LEU A 69 -1.54 0.68 2.50
CA LEU A 69 -1.88 -0.66 2.98
C LEU A 69 -2.68 -1.44 1.92
N GLN A 70 -3.62 -0.80 1.24
CA GLN A 70 -4.39 -1.41 0.14
C GLN A 70 -3.48 -1.84 -1.01
N GLN A 71 -2.48 -1.02 -1.36
CA GLN A 71 -1.48 -1.37 -2.36
C GLN A 71 -0.66 -2.61 -1.94
N ALA A 72 -0.23 -2.67 -0.67
CA ALA A 72 0.48 -3.83 -0.12
C ALA A 72 -0.39 -5.10 -0.03
N ALA A 73 -1.69 -4.95 0.23
CA ALA A 73 -2.66 -6.04 0.28
C ALA A 73 -3.00 -6.61 -1.11
N THR A 74 -2.72 -5.86 -2.17
CA THR A 74 -3.06 -6.23 -3.55
C THR A 74 -1.96 -7.11 -4.16
N PRO A 75 -2.31 -8.28 -4.74
CA PRO A 75 -1.34 -9.08 -5.48
C PRO A 75 -0.83 -8.31 -6.71
N ILE A 76 0.49 -8.26 -6.88
CA ILE A 76 1.07 -7.78 -8.13
C ILE A 76 0.92 -8.90 -9.17
N THR A 77 -0.15 -8.87 -9.95
CA THR A 77 -0.27 -9.65 -11.19
C THR A 77 0.56 -8.96 -12.27
N MET A 78 1.88 -9.22 -12.28
CA MET A 78 2.69 -8.92 -13.47
C MET A 78 2.33 -9.93 -14.54
N THR A 79 1.32 -9.67 -15.37
CA THR A 79 1.14 -10.40 -16.62
C THR A 79 2.31 -10.07 -17.54
N PRO A 80 3.19 -11.03 -17.89
CA PRO A 80 4.30 -10.73 -18.79
C PRO A 80 3.71 -10.34 -20.15
N ARG A 81 3.90 -9.09 -20.55
CA ARG A 81 3.52 -8.60 -21.88
C ARG A 81 4.41 -9.29 -22.92
N ARG A 82 4.05 -10.51 -23.34
CA ARG A 82 4.68 -11.20 -24.48
C ARG A 82 4.53 -10.30 -25.70
N ARG A 83 5.61 -9.63 -26.11
CA ARG A 83 5.69 -9.01 -27.44
C ARG A 83 5.44 -10.12 -28.47
N ALA A 84 4.26 -10.13 -29.09
CA ALA A 84 4.02 -10.96 -30.25
C ALA A 84 5.05 -10.55 -31.31
N ARG A 85 6.10 -11.36 -31.50
CA ARG A 85 6.96 -11.25 -32.67
C ARG A 85 6.07 -11.57 -33.86
N SER A 86 5.64 -10.52 -34.56
CA SER A 86 4.98 -10.64 -35.86
C SER A 86 5.84 -11.55 -36.74
N ARG A 87 5.29 -12.71 -37.10
CA ARG A 87 5.85 -13.61 -38.10
C ARG A 87 5.68 -12.97 -39.48
N HIS A 88 6.40 -11.87 -39.72
CA HIS A 88 6.47 -11.23 -41.04
C HIS A 88 7.73 -11.70 -41.77
N ARG A 89 7.79 -13.00 -42.09
CA ARG A 89 8.77 -13.56 -43.03
C ARG A 89 8.32 -14.91 -43.58
N ALA A 90 7.20 -14.89 -44.29
CA ALA A 90 6.76 -16.01 -45.13
C ALA A 90 5.95 -15.48 -46.32
N ARG A 91 6.56 -14.61 -47.11
CA ARG A 91 6.14 -14.29 -48.49
C ARG A 91 7.39 -13.94 -49.31
N LEU A 92 8.22 -14.94 -49.55
CA LEU A 92 9.17 -14.97 -50.65
C LEU A 92 9.19 -16.42 -51.13
N HIS A 93 8.30 -16.76 -52.05
CA HIS A 93 8.41 -17.82 -53.05
C HIS A 93 7.29 -17.60 -54.07
#